data_AF-A0A7C5Y384-F1
#
_entry.id   AF-A0A7C5Y384-F1
#
_cell.length_a   1.000
_cell.length_b   1.000
_cell.length_c   1.000
_cell.angle_alpha   90.00
_cell.angle_beta   90.00
_cell.angle_gamma   90.00
#
_symmetry.space_group_name_H-M   'P 1'
#
loop_
_entity.id
_entity.type
_entity.pdbx_description
1 polymer ?
#
loop_
_entity_poly.entity_id
_entity_poly.type
_entity_poly.pdbx_seq_one_letter_code
_entity_poly.pdbx_strand_id
1 'polypeptide(L)'
;MSREALLRKGICPRCGKPFRWIYKETIHGRTYLYAVHEEIEGNKKKRRKCYLGPTDSYAYVSMMHDLDFYGLIREDRYVRYLEEILSLFASEEPVSIDPEEFKRDFENTMKMRSLIRNISNKIDDRLRKIIETMISDVKASIDVLRRDYPDDPKAIELVKELEGFDREIEKYNLSEEYAYLESVTIRSFVEKYLELKQKLKHFDL
;
A
#
# COMPACT_ATOMS: atom_id res chain seq x y z
N MET A 1 9.31 0.76 1.36
CA MET A 1 9.21 1.43 0.05
C MET A 1 8.33 0.59 -0.85
N SER A 2 7.47 1.21 -1.66
CA SER A 2 6.59 0.50 -2.59
C SER A 2 7.38 -0.08 -3.77
N ARG A 3 6.78 -0.99 -4.54
CA ARG A 3 7.47 -1.63 -5.68
C ARG A 3 7.67 -0.63 -6.82
N GLU A 4 6.75 0.30 -7.04
CA GLU A 4 6.96 1.39 -7.97
C GLU A 4 8.06 2.35 -7.51
N ALA A 5 8.16 2.61 -6.20
CA ALA A 5 9.24 3.43 -5.66
C ALA A 5 10.62 2.79 -5.91
N LEU A 6 10.74 1.46 -5.82
CA LEU A 6 11.96 0.74 -6.21
C LEU A 6 12.26 0.92 -7.70
N LEU A 7 11.25 0.81 -8.55
CA LEU A 7 11.41 1.03 -10.00
C LEU A 7 11.88 2.44 -10.33
N ARG A 8 11.31 3.48 -9.69
CA ARG A 8 11.75 4.88 -9.86
C ARG A 8 13.20 5.09 -9.44
N LYS A 9 13.68 4.32 -8.46
CA LYS A 9 15.08 4.33 -8.01
C LYS A 9 16.01 3.43 -8.84
N GLY A 10 15.52 2.80 -9.92
CA GLY A 10 16.31 1.89 -10.74
C GLY A 10 16.63 0.55 -10.06
N ILE A 11 15.87 0.16 -9.03
CA ILE A 11 16.04 -1.10 -8.30
C ILE A 11 14.96 -2.09 -8.72
N CYS A 12 15.35 -3.32 -9.06
CA CYS A 12 14.43 -4.34 -9.51
C CYS A 12 13.62 -4.91 -8.33
N PRO A 13 12.27 -4.85 -8.36
CA PRO A 13 11.44 -5.31 -7.25
C PRO A 13 11.43 -6.84 -7.11
N ARG A 14 11.91 -7.58 -8.12
CA ARG A 14 12.00 -9.05 -8.08
C ARG A 14 13.26 -9.56 -7.38
N CYS A 15 14.38 -8.86 -7.48
CA CYS A 15 15.66 -9.38 -7.00
C CYS A 15 16.50 -8.38 -6.19
N GLY A 16 16.04 -7.14 -6.01
CA GLY A 16 16.74 -6.09 -5.24
C GLY A 16 17.99 -5.51 -5.90
N LYS A 17 18.41 -5.98 -7.08
CA LYS A 17 19.58 -5.47 -7.80
C LYS A 17 19.22 -4.27 -8.68
N PRO A 18 20.17 -3.36 -8.96
CA PRO A 18 19.98 -2.33 -9.98
C PRO A 18 19.62 -2.94 -11.35
N PHE A 19 18.71 -2.30 -12.07
CA PHE A 19 18.39 -2.64 -13.46
C PHE A 19 18.70 -1.43 -14.35
N ARG A 20 18.91 -1.67 -15.65
CA ARG A 20 19.26 -0.64 -16.61
C ARG A 20 18.02 0.00 -17.24
N TRP A 21 17.03 -0.81 -17.67
CA TRP A 21 15.74 -0.33 -18.16
C TRP A 21 14.62 -1.38 -17.96
N ILE A 22 13.37 -0.93 -18.11
CA ILE A 22 12.21 -1.81 -18.21
C ILE A 22 11.95 -2.13 -19.68
N TYR A 23 12.03 -3.40 -20.03
CA TYR A 23 11.67 -3.91 -21.35
C TYR A 23 10.21 -4.34 -21.36
N LYS A 24 9.48 -3.94 -22.41
CA LYS A 24 8.11 -4.35 -22.66
C LYS A 24 8.10 -5.34 -23.82
N GLU A 25 7.44 -6.47 -23.63
CA GLU A 25 7.29 -7.50 -24.65
C GLU A 25 5.81 -7.76 -24.90
N THR A 26 5.36 -7.61 -26.14
CA THR A 26 3.97 -7.92 -26.49
C THR A 26 3.89 -9.29 -27.13
N ILE A 27 3.15 -10.21 -26.51
CA ILE A 27 2.97 -11.58 -26.99
C ILE A 27 1.47 -11.86 -27.05
N HIS A 28 0.95 -12.19 -28.24
CA HIS A 28 -0.47 -12.45 -28.48
C HIS A 28 -1.41 -11.39 -27.87
N GLY A 29 -1.10 -10.10 -28.09
CA GLY A 29 -1.90 -8.97 -27.62
C GLY A 29 -1.73 -8.59 -26.15
N ARG A 30 -0.86 -9.26 -25.39
CA ARG A 30 -0.60 -8.96 -23.98
C ARG A 30 0.79 -8.38 -23.77
N THR A 31 0.89 -7.35 -22.94
CA THR A 31 2.17 -6.70 -22.63
C THR A 31 2.76 -7.23 -21.32
N TYR A 32 4.00 -7.67 -21.40
CA TYR A 32 4.77 -8.22 -20.30
C TYR A 32 5.96 -7.32 -19.97
N LEU A 33 6.24 -7.16 -18.68
CA LEU A 33 7.31 -6.29 -18.20
C LEU A 33 8.50 -7.09 -17.69
N TYR A 34 9.70 -6.61 -18.01
CA TYR A 34 10.95 -7.20 -17.56
C TYR A 34 11.91 -6.11 -17.09
N ALA A 35 12.50 -6.30 -15.92
CA ALA A 35 13.68 -5.53 -15.52
C ALA A 35 14.91 -6.12 -16.22
N VAL A 36 15.58 -5.34 -17.06
CA VAL A 36 16.80 -5.76 -17.74
C VAL A 36 18.01 -5.37 -16.91
N HIS A 37 18.79 -6.36 -16.53
CA HIS A 37 20.06 -6.19 -15.82
C HIS A 37 21.22 -6.34 -16.79
N GLU A 38 22.22 -5.48 -16.66
CA GLU A 38 23.50 -5.63 -17.34
C GLU A 38 24.55 -5.94 -16.28
N GLU A 39 25.20 -7.09 -16.41
CA GLU A 39 26.34 -7.49 -15.60
C GLU A 39 27.57 -7.52 -16.53
N ILE A 40 28.67 -6.92 -16.09
CA ILE A 40 29.95 -6.93 -16.82
C ILE A 40 30.80 -8.05 -16.21
N GLU A 41 30.98 -9.14 -16.94
CA GLU A 41 31.93 -10.21 -16.59
C GLU A 41 33.14 -10.09 -17.54
N GLY A 42 34.24 -9.51 -17.04
CA GLY A 42 35.43 -9.23 -17.85
C GLY A 42 35.12 -8.26 -19.00
N ASN A 43 35.39 -8.69 -20.24
CA ASN A 43 35.11 -7.90 -21.46
C ASN A 43 33.73 -8.17 -22.09
N LYS A 44 32.88 -9.01 -21.49
CA LYS A 44 31.57 -9.37 -22.05
C LYS A 44 30.43 -8.78 -21.23
N LYS A 45 29.50 -8.09 -21.90
CA LYS A 45 28.24 -7.64 -21.30
C LYS A 45 27.23 -8.78 -21.33
N LYS A 46 26.82 -9.26 -20.16
CA LYS A 46 25.75 -10.25 -20.02
C LYS A 46 24.45 -9.54 -19.66
N ARG A 47 23.41 -9.80 -20.45
CA ARG A 47 22.07 -9.28 -20.21
C ARG A 47 21.21 -10.37 -19.60
N ARG A 48 20.53 -10.03 -18.51
CA ARG A 48 19.55 -10.90 -17.85
C ARG A 48 18.23 -10.15 -17.73
N LYS A 49 17.11 -10.85 -17.97
CA LYS A 49 15.76 -10.30 -17.80
C LYS A 49 15.12 -10.88 -16.55
N CYS A 50 14.65 -10.03 -15.65
CA CYS A 50 13.78 -10.43 -14.54
C CYS A 50 12.33 -10.12 -14.91
N TYR A 51 11.53 -11.16 -15.16
CA TYR A 51 10.09 -11.03 -15.41
C TYR A 51 9.37 -10.38 -14.22
N LEU A 52 8.58 -9.34 -14.49
CA LEU A 52 7.84 -8.56 -13.48
C LEU A 52 6.32 -8.79 -13.56
N GLY A 53 5.84 -9.58 -14.51
CA GLY A 53 4.41 -9.82 -14.71
C GLY A 53 3.84 -9.09 -15.93
N PRO A 54 2.55 -9.33 -16.22
CA PRO A 54 1.80 -8.59 -17.22
C PRO A 54 1.50 -7.16 -16.74
N THR A 55 1.20 -6.25 -17.67
CA THR A 55 0.65 -4.92 -17.37
C THR A 55 -0.75 -5.00 -16.75
N ASP A 56 -1.54 -5.96 -17.21
CA ASP A 56 -2.92 -6.17 -16.80
C ASP A 56 -2.99 -7.40 -15.87
N SER A 57 -3.67 -8.48 -16.26
CA SER A 57 -3.72 -9.74 -15.51
C SER A 57 -3.00 -10.88 -16.25
N TYR A 58 -2.71 -11.95 -15.51
CA TYR A 58 -2.34 -13.23 -16.10
C TYR A 58 -3.56 -13.83 -16.77
N ALA A 59 -3.38 -14.48 -17.92
CA ALA A 59 -4.53 -15.06 -18.61
C ALA A 59 -4.72 -16.54 -18.29
N TYR A 60 -3.67 -17.32 -18.48
CA TYR A 60 -3.78 -18.78 -18.36
C TYR A 60 -4.12 -19.21 -16.92
N VAL A 61 -3.50 -18.57 -15.93
CA VAL A 61 -3.75 -18.89 -14.52
C VAL A 61 -5.12 -18.38 -14.10
N SER A 62 -5.51 -17.16 -14.47
CA SER A 62 -6.85 -16.64 -14.15
C SER A 62 -7.97 -17.45 -14.80
N MET A 63 -7.78 -18.03 -15.99
CA MET A 63 -8.82 -18.89 -16.60
C MET A 63 -9.12 -20.18 -15.81
N MET A 64 -8.23 -20.58 -14.91
CA MET A 64 -8.36 -21.80 -14.10
C MET A 64 -8.97 -21.53 -12.72
N HIS A 65 -9.29 -20.27 -12.41
CA HIS A 65 -9.73 -19.83 -11.10
C HIS A 65 -10.80 -18.74 -11.25
N ASP A 66 -11.68 -18.58 -10.28
CA ASP A 66 -12.64 -17.47 -10.25
C ASP A 66 -12.00 -16.16 -9.75
N LEU A 67 -10.69 -15.99 -10.01
CA LEU A 67 -9.86 -14.87 -9.57
C LEU A 67 -8.92 -14.43 -10.69
N ASP A 68 -8.74 -13.12 -10.83
CA ASP A 68 -7.78 -12.51 -11.72
C ASP A 68 -6.42 -12.33 -11.02
N PHE A 69 -5.36 -12.96 -11.52
CA PHE A 69 -4.02 -12.78 -10.98
C PHE A 69 -3.29 -11.60 -11.62
N TYR A 70 -2.61 -10.78 -10.82
CA TYR A 70 -1.94 -9.56 -11.29
C TYR A 70 -0.41 -9.63 -11.20
N GLY A 71 0.25 -8.84 -12.05
CA GLY A 71 1.70 -8.69 -12.08
C GLY A 71 2.31 -8.16 -10.77
N LEU A 72 3.64 -8.30 -10.64
CA LEU A 72 4.38 -7.90 -9.44
C LEU A 72 4.35 -6.39 -9.20
N ILE A 73 4.25 -5.61 -10.27
CA ILE A 73 4.32 -4.15 -10.22
C ILE A 73 3.03 -3.49 -9.74
N ARG A 74 1.88 -4.18 -9.82
CA ARG A 74 0.59 -3.65 -9.41
C ARG A 74 0.52 -3.57 -7.88
N GLU A 75 0.45 -2.36 -7.33
CA GLU A 75 0.55 -2.12 -5.88
C GLU A 75 -0.72 -2.52 -5.11
N ASP A 76 -1.89 -2.33 -5.71
CA ASP A 76 -3.22 -2.65 -5.15
C ASP A 76 -3.62 -4.12 -5.35
N ARG A 77 -2.76 -4.97 -5.95
CA ARG A 77 -3.13 -6.35 -6.32
C ARG A 77 -3.73 -7.19 -5.19
N TYR A 78 -3.26 -7.00 -3.95
CA TYR A 78 -3.76 -7.76 -2.80
C TYR A 78 -5.13 -7.25 -2.33
N VAL A 79 -5.40 -5.94 -2.50
CA VAL A 79 -6.73 -5.38 -2.23
C VAL A 79 -7.71 -5.97 -3.25
N ARG A 80 -7.36 -5.99 -4.53
CA ARG A 80 -8.17 -6.62 -5.58
C ARG A 80 -8.44 -8.09 -5.32
N TYR A 81 -7.42 -8.87 -4.95
CA TYR A 81 -7.65 -10.27 -4.58
C TYR A 81 -8.65 -10.42 -3.44
N LEU A 82 -8.62 -9.54 -2.43
CA LEU A 82 -9.59 -9.57 -1.35
C LEU A 82 -11.00 -9.18 -1.83
N GLU A 83 -11.14 -8.17 -2.69
CA GLU A 83 -12.41 -7.78 -3.29
C GLU A 83 -13.03 -8.92 -4.11
N GLU A 84 -12.22 -9.59 -4.94
CA GLU A 84 -12.65 -10.74 -5.74
C GLU A 84 -13.03 -11.93 -4.85
N ILE A 85 -12.22 -12.27 -3.85
CA ILE A 85 -12.55 -13.30 -2.86
C ILE A 85 -13.86 -12.98 -2.14
N LEU A 86 -14.09 -11.71 -1.77
CA LEU A 86 -15.33 -11.28 -1.12
C LEU A 86 -16.55 -11.47 -2.02
N SER A 87 -16.40 -11.25 -3.34
CA SER A 87 -17.48 -11.47 -4.30
C SER A 87 -17.88 -12.95 -4.43
N LEU A 88 -16.96 -13.89 -4.18
CA LEU A 88 -17.24 -15.33 -4.21
C LEU A 88 -18.08 -15.80 -3.02
N PHE A 89 -18.09 -15.06 -1.90
CA PHE A 89 -18.91 -15.40 -0.73
C PHE A 89 -20.38 -15.01 -0.86
N ALA A 90 -20.78 -14.34 -1.94
CA ALA A 90 -22.15 -13.86 -2.13
C ALA A 90 -23.16 -14.98 -2.50
N SER A 91 -22.79 -16.25 -2.41
CA SER A 91 -23.62 -17.38 -2.83
C SER A 91 -24.64 -17.78 -1.76
N GLU A 92 -25.93 -17.78 -2.11
CA GLU A 92 -27.04 -18.37 -1.35
C GLU A 92 -27.02 -19.91 -1.41
N GLU A 93 -25.83 -20.52 -1.30
CA GLU A 93 -25.70 -21.97 -1.37
C GLU A 93 -26.33 -22.62 -0.12
N PRO A 94 -27.18 -23.66 -0.30
CA PRO A 94 -27.75 -24.36 0.83
C PRO A 94 -26.65 -25.12 1.57
N VAL A 95 -26.67 -25.04 2.91
CA VAL A 95 -25.76 -25.82 3.75
C VAL A 95 -26.14 -27.29 3.64
N SER A 96 -25.17 -28.14 3.27
CA SER A 96 -25.38 -29.59 3.19
C SER A 96 -25.72 -30.19 4.56
N ILE A 97 -26.66 -31.13 4.58
CA ILE A 97 -27.01 -31.91 5.79
C ILE A 97 -26.25 -33.24 5.88
N ASP A 98 -25.46 -33.56 4.86
CA ASP A 98 -24.53 -34.69 4.91
C ASP A 98 -23.47 -34.41 6.01
N PRO A 99 -23.26 -35.31 6.98
CA PRO A 99 -22.39 -35.05 8.13
C PRO A 99 -20.96 -34.67 7.76
N GLU A 100 -20.38 -35.34 6.76
CA GLU A 100 -19.01 -35.12 6.31
C GLU A 100 -18.85 -33.80 5.57
N GLU A 101 -19.78 -33.47 4.67
CA GLU A 101 -19.81 -32.16 4.00
C GLU A 101 -20.07 -31.02 4.97
N PHE A 102 -21.06 -31.17 5.86
CA PHE A 102 -21.39 -30.18 6.90
C PHE A 102 -20.17 -29.86 7.77
N LYS A 103 -19.48 -30.90 8.27
CA LYS A 103 -18.29 -30.72 9.10
C LYS A 103 -17.19 -29.96 8.34
N ARG A 104 -16.96 -30.31 7.07
CA ARG A 104 -15.94 -29.67 6.22
C ARG A 104 -16.25 -28.20 6.00
N ASP A 105 -17.51 -27.88 5.69
CA ASP A 105 -17.96 -26.51 5.48
C ASP A 105 -17.83 -25.67 6.76
N PHE A 106 -18.28 -26.22 7.90
CA PHE A 106 -18.12 -25.58 9.20
C PHE A 106 -16.64 -25.27 9.54
N GLU A 107 -15.74 -26.26 9.36
CA GLU A 107 -14.31 -26.08 9.64
C GLU A 107 -13.68 -25.03 8.72
N ASN A 108 -14.01 -25.06 7.43
CA ASN A 108 -13.55 -24.06 6.47
C ASN A 108 -14.03 -22.66 6.84
N THR A 109 -15.32 -22.51 7.16
CA THR A 109 -15.92 -21.23 7.57
C THR A 109 -15.30 -20.68 8.85
N MET A 110 -15.07 -21.52 9.86
CA MET A 110 -14.38 -21.11 11.09
C MET A 110 -12.94 -20.69 10.84
N LYS A 111 -12.23 -21.38 9.95
CA LYS A 111 -10.87 -21.01 9.55
C LYS A 111 -10.85 -19.67 8.81
N MET A 112 -11.79 -19.44 7.88
CA MET A 112 -11.94 -18.17 7.16
C MET A 112 -12.21 -17.02 8.12
N ARG A 113 -13.15 -17.20 9.07
CA ARG A 113 -13.42 -16.21 10.12
C ARG A 113 -12.17 -15.84 10.92
N SER A 114 -11.36 -16.83 11.29
CA SER A 114 -10.09 -16.62 12.01
C SER A 114 -9.08 -15.81 11.18
N LEU A 115 -8.95 -16.14 9.89
CA LEU A 115 -8.07 -15.43 8.96
C LEU A 115 -8.52 -13.98 8.74
N ILE A 116 -9.81 -13.72 8.56
CA ILE A 116 -10.37 -12.36 8.41
C ILE A 116 -10.06 -11.53 9.67
N ARG A 117 -10.24 -12.08 10.87
CA ARG A 117 -9.88 -11.39 12.11
C ARG A 117 -8.39 -11.05 12.17
N ASN A 118 -7.52 -11.97 11.75
CA ASN A 118 -6.09 -11.71 11.69
C ASN A 118 -5.74 -10.62 10.68
N ILE A 119 -6.40 -10.59 9.52
CA ILE A 119 -6.24 -9.54 8.52
C ILE A 119 -6.65 -8.18 9.11
N SER A 120 -7.82 -8.10 9.76
CA SER A 120 -8.30 -6.89 10.44
C SER A 120 -7.25 -6.34 11.41
N ASN A 121 -6.78 -7.18 12.35
CA ASN A 121 -5.77 -6.78 13.32
C ASN A 121 -4.49 -6.24 12.67
N LYS A 122 -4.06 -6.84 11.54
CA LYS A 122 -2.88 -6.37 10.80
C LYS A 122 -3.11 -5.06 10.04
N ILE A 123 -4.32 -4.83 9.57
CA ILE A 123 -4.73 -3.55 8.96
C ILE A 123 -4.72 -2.46 10.05
N ASP A 124 -5.32 -2.73 11.21
CA ASP A 124 -5.37 -1.78 12.33
C ASP A 124 -3.96 -1.42 12.82
N ASP A 125 -3.09 -2.42 13.02
CA ASP A 125 -1.67 -2.21 13.33
C ASP A 125 -0.96 -1.32 12.29
N ARG A 126 -1.33 -1.44 11.02
CA ARG A 126 -0.74 -0.63 9.94
C ARG A 126 -1.29 0.79 9.94
N LEU A 127 -2.59 0.96 10.15
CA LEU A 127 -3.24 2.27 10.28
C LEU A 127 -2.67 3.05 11.46
N ARG A 128 -2.52 2.40 12.63
CA ARG A 128 -1.86 2.99 13.81
C ARG A 128 -0.51 3.58 13.44
N LYS A 129 0.36 2.80 12.78
CA LYS A 129 1.70 3.25 12.38
C LYS A 129 1.66 4.43 11.41
N ILE A 130 0.69 4.47 10.51
CA ILE A 130 0.52 5.59 9.57
C ILE A 130 0.15 6.86 10.34
N ILE A 131 -0.80 6.76 11.27
CA ILE A 131 -1.26 7.86 12.12
C ILE A 131 -0.14 8.34 13.04
N GLU A 132 0.56 7.44 13.75
CA GLU A 132 1.70 7.79 14.61
C GLU A 132 2.82 8.50 13.83
N THR A 133 3.11 8.04 12.60
CA THR A 133 4.09 8.67 11.71
C THR A 133 3.66 10.09 11.35
N MET A 134 2.38 10.27 10.99
CA MET A 134 1.80 11.57 10.67
C MET A 134 1.89 12.52 11.87
N ILE A 135 1.46 12.09 13.05
CA ILE A 135 1.49 12.89 14.29
C ILE A 135 2.93 13.31 14.62
N SER A 136 3.86 12.36 14.58
CA SER A 136 5.27 12.62 14.87
C SER A 136 5.87 13.62 13.88
N ASP A 137 5.53 13.50 12.60
CA ASP A 137 6.02 14.38 11.54
C ASP A 137 5.46 15.81 11.67
N VAL A 138 4.18 15.98 12.05
CA VAL A 138 3.59 17.29 12.36
C VAL A 138 4.35 17.96 13.51
N LYS A 139 4.57 17.24 14.62
CA LYS A 139 5.30 17.77 15.79
C LYS A 139 6.74 18.15 15.44
N ALA A 140 7.44 17.27 14.72
CA ALA A 140 8.80 17.55 14.26
C ALA A 140 8.86 18.77 13.32
N SER A 141 7.87 18.93 12.44
CA SER A 141 7.80 20.08 11.52
C SER A 141 7.61 21.40 12.28
N ILE A 142 6.76 21.41 13.31
CA ILE A 142 6.59 22.59 14.19
C ILE A 142 7.92 22.98 14.85
N ASP A 143 8.62 22.00 15.43
CA ASP A 143 9.89 22.23 16.11
C ASP A 143 10.97 22.78 15.16
N VAL A 144 11.08 22.21 13.96
CA VAL A 144 12.03 22.66 12.95
C VAL A 144 11.72 24.08 12.48
N LEU A 145 10.45 24.39 12.16
CA LEU A 145 10.07 25.74 11.72
C LEU A 145 10.37 26.80 12.77
N ARG A 146 10.09 26.51 14.05
CA ARG A 146 10.41 27.42 15.17
C ARG A 146 11.90 27.66 15.34
N ARG A 147 12.70 26.61 15.18
CA ARG A 147 14.15 26.66 15.42
C ARG A 147 14.88 27.33 14.26
N ASP A 148 14.55 26.95 13.03
CA ASP A 148 15.35 27.27 11.85
C ASP A 148 14.78 28.48 11.07
N TYR A 149 13.50 28.81 11.27
CA TYR A 149 12.80 29.92 10.60
C TYR A 149 11.98 30.80 11.57
N PRO A 150 12.55 31.26 12.72
CA PRO A 150 11.79 31.93 13.77
C PRO A 150 11.14 33.26 13.34
N ASP A 151 11.76 33.97 12.41
CA ASP A 151 11.35 35.32 11.98
C ASP A 151 10.69 35.32 10.57
N ASP A 152 10.56 34.16 9.92
CA ASP A 152 9.91 34.07 8.61
C ASP A 152 8.37 34.14 8.76
N PRO A 153 7.68 35.15 8.19
CA PRO A 153 6.24 35.30 8.35
C PRO A 153 5.43 34.09 7.85
N LYS A 154 5.89 33.42 6.79
CA LYS A 154 5.22 32.21 6.25
C LYS A 154 5.45 31.02 7.16
N ALA A 155 6.64 30.89 7.75
CA ALA A 155 6.90 29.84 8.73
C ALA A 155 6.03 30.04 9.99
N ILE A 156 5.92 31.28 10.48
CA ILE A 156 5.06 31.63 11.63
C ILE A 156 3.59 31.28 11.35
N GLU A 157 3.08 31.59 10.16
CA GLU A 157 1.72 31.23 9.75
C GLU A 157 1.53 29.70 9.68
N LEU A 158 2.47 28.99 9.05
CA LEU A 158 2.40 27.55 8.91
C LEU A 158 2.49 26.81 10.26
N VAL A 159 3.29 27.32 11.21
CA VAL A 159 3.31 26.81 12.58
C VAL A 159 1.93 26.93 13.23
N LYS A 160 1.22 28.05 13.08
CA LYS A 160 -0.14 28.21 13.63
C LYS A 160 -1.12 27.21 13.03
N GLU A 161 -1.02 26.95 11.72
CA GLU A 161 -1.84 25.93 11.06
C GLU A 161 -1.54 24.52 11.58
N LEU A 162 -0.26 24.15 11.69
CA LEU A 162 0.18 22.85 12.19
C LEU A 162 -0.23 22.64 13.65
N GLU A 163 -0.10 23.65 14.52
CA GLU A 163 -0.57 23.57 15.90
C GLU A 163 -2.10 23.48 16.00
N GLY A 164 -2.81 24.16 15.10
CA GLY A 164 -4.27 24.02 14.98
C GLY A 164 -4.65 22.58 14.64
N PHE A 165 -3.92 21.98 13.71
CA PHE A 165 -4.12 20.59 13.32
C PHE A 165 -3.72 19.60 14.43
N ASP A 166 -2.61 19.82 15.14
CA ASP A 166 -2.17 18.99 16.27
C ASP A 166 -3.22 19.01 17.41
N ARG A 167 -3.79 20.18 17.71
CA ARG A 167 -4.91 20.29 18.67
C ARG A 167 -6.16 19.53 18.22
N GLU A 168 -6.47 19.52 16.93
CA GLU A 168 -7.57 18.71 16.39
C GLU A 168 -7.28 17.21 16.54
N ILE A 169 -6.06 16.78 16.23
CA ILE A 169 -5.62 15.38 16.43
C ILE A 169 -5.79 14.97 17.89
N GLU A 170 -5.34 15.79 18.83
CA GLU A 170 -5.45 15.55 20.27
C GLU A 170 -6.90 15.52 20.74
N LYS A 171 -7.75 16.44 20.25
CA LYS A 171 -9.18 16.49 20.56
C LYS A 171 -9.90 15.20 20.18
N TYR A 172 -9.54 14.60 19.04
CA TYR A 172 -10.10 13.33 18.57
C TYR A 172 -9.36 12.10 19.13
N ASN A 173 -8.35 12.30 19.96
CA ASN A 173 -7.50 11.24 20.51
C ASN A 173 -7.04 10.25 19.43
N LEU A 174 -6.63 10.77 18.27
CA LEU A 174 -6.51 9.99 17.03
C LEU A 174 -5.52 8.82 17.15
N SER A 175 -4.52 8.90 18.02
CA SER A 175 -3.57 7.81 18.26
C SER A 175 -4.20 6.55 18.88
N GLU A 176 -5.23 6.74 19.70
CA GLU A 176 -5.88 5.66 20.46
C GLU A 176 -7.25 5.30 19.89
N GLU A 177 -8.00 6.29 19.39
CA GLU A 177 -9.41 6.12 19.03
C GLU A 177 -9.66 5.91 17.54
N TYR A 178 -8.63 5.94 16.68
CA TYR A 178 -8.81 5.79 15.23
C TYR A 178 -9.60 4.54 14.82
N ALA A 179 -9.48 3.44 15.56
CA ALA A 179 -10.20 2.19 15.27
C ALA A 179 -11.73 2.32 15.39
N TYR A 180 -12.22 3.33 16.13
CA TYR A 180 -13.65 3.60 16.33
C TYR A 180 -14.17 4.77 15.48
N LEU A 181 -13.27 5.48 14.79
CA LEU A 181 -13.65 6.59 13.93
C LEU A 181 -14.16 6.08 12.59
N GLU A 182 -15.10 6.83 12.01
CA GLU A 182 -15.52 6.59 10.63
C GLU A 182 -14.34 6.77 9.67
N SER A 183 -14.29 5.92 8.63
CA SER A 183 -13.22 5.97 7.62
C SER A 183 -13.11 7.33 6.92
N VAL A 184 -14.23 8.05 6.79
CA VAL A 184 -14.29 9.42 6.24
C VAL A 184 -13.54 10.40 7.14
N THR A 185 -13.69 10.28 8.46
CA THR A 185 -12.98 11.11 9.44
C THR A 185 -11.48 10.86 9.40
N ILE A 186 -11.05 9.59 9.41
CA ILE A 186 -9.61 9.27 9.30
C ILE A 186 -9.02 9.85 8.00
N ARG A 187 -9.76 9.72 6.89
CA ARG A 187 -9.33 10.24 5.59
C ARG A 187 -9.15 11.75 5.61
N SER A 188 -10.05 12.50 6.22
CA SER A 188 -9.94 13.97 6.25
C SER A 188 -8.71 14.44 7.05
N PHE A 189 -8.34 13.76 8.13
CA PHE A 189 -7.09 14.03 8.85
C PHE A 189 -5.87 13.79 7.94
N VAL A 190 -5.84 12.68 7.21
CA VAL A 190 -4.73 12.37 6.30
C VAL A 190 -4.66 13.37 5.14
N GLU A 191 -5.80 13.78 4.58
CA GLU A 191 -5.87 14.79 3.51
C GLU A 191 -5.32 16.14 3.99
N LYS A 192 -5.77 16.63 5.15
CA LYS A 192 -5.27 17.86 5.76
C LYS A 192 -3.77 17.80 6.05
N TYR A 193 -3.27 16.66 6.54
CA TYR A 193 -1.83 16.45 6.71
C TYR A 193 -1.06 16.55 5.38
N LEU A 194 -1.57 15.93 4.31
CA LEU A 194 -0.92 15.97 3.00
C LEU A 194 -0.91 17.39 2.41
N GLU A 195 -1.95 18.18 2.61
CA GLU A 195 -2.00 19.60 2.24
C GLU A 195 -0.92 20.41 2.98
N LEU A 196 -0.81 20.23 4.30
CA LEU A 196 0.21 20.87 5.12
C LEU A 196 1.63 20.45 4.69
N LYS A 197 1.82 19.17 4.34
CA LYS A 197 3.08 18.67 3.78
C LYS A 197 3.47 19.33 2.46
N GLN A 198 2.52 19.68 1.59
CA GLN A 198 2.85 20.43 0.37
C GLN A 198 3.34 21.84 0.69
N LYS A 199 2.77 22.49 1.71
CA LYS A 199 3.24 23.81 2.17
C LYS A 199 4.66 23.73 2.74
N LEU A 200 4.95 22.69 3.53
CA LEU A 200 6.26 22.44 4.16
C LEU A 200 7.43 22.31 3.17
N LYS A 201 7.17 21.87 1.93
CA LYS A 201 8.21 21.77 0.88
C LYS A 201 8.94 23.09 0.59
N HIS A 202 8.34 24.24 0.88
CA HIS A 202 8.99 25.54 0.72
C HIS A 202 10.18 25.72 1.67
N PHE A 203 10.25 24.92 2.73
CA PHE A 203 11.28 24.93 3.77
C PHE A 203 12.16 23.67 3.72
N ASP A 204 12.11 22.93 2.60
CA ASP A 204 12.78 21.63 2.43
C ASP A 204 12.34 20.54 3.44
N LEU A 205 11.06 20.56 3.85
CA LEU A 205 10.42 19.64 4.82
C LEU A 205 9.25 18.81 4.25
#